data_AF-A0A4P9YRW9-F1
#
_entry.id   AF-A0A4P9YRW9-F1
#
_cell.length_a   1.000
_cell.length_b   1.000
_cell.length_c   1.000
_cell.angle_alpha   90.00
_cell.angle_beta   90.00
_cell.angle_gamma   90.00
#
_symmetry.space_group_name_H-M   'P 1'
#
loop_
_entity.id
_entity.type
_entity.pdbx_description
1 polymer ?
#
loop_
_entity_poly.entity_id
_entity_poly.type
_entity_poly.pdbx_seq_one_letter_code
_entity_poly.pdbx_strand_id
1 'polypeptide(L)'
;FVVWDEAHFGKFGSFYLRRTFYFDVHPPLGKLLVGLAGLLAGYDGSFDFNSGATYPDTVNYPAMRFFLALFGALLVPLAYGTAIELGFSRRGAFLAGLLVLCENALLVISRFILLDSMLLFFTALSVYSLAGFHSERR
;
A
#
# COMPACT_ATOMS: atom_id res chain seq x y z
N PHE A 1 -1.89 -8.11 -17.03
CA PHE A 1 -2.75 -7.03 -17.52
C PHE A 1 -3.03 -6.05 -16.38
N VAL A 2 -3.34 -4.81 -16.72
CA VAL A 2 -3.75 -3.74 -15.80
C VAL A 2 -5.12 -4.06 -15.22
N VAL A 3 -5.26 -4.01 -13.89
CA VAL A 3 -6.48 -4.41 -13.18
C VAL A 3 -7.08 -3.21 -12.44
N TRP A 4 -8.40 -3.01 -12.54
CA TRP A 4 -9.13 -2.03 -11.73
C TRP A 4 -8.47 -0.63 -11.78
N ASP A 5 -8.34 0.01 -10.62
CA ASP A 5 -7.76 1.34 -10.45
C ASP A 5 -6.22 1.39 -10.59
N GLU A 6 -5.54 0.27 -10.87
CA GLU A 6 -4.14 0.35 -11.34
C GLU A 6 -4.04 1.23 -12.60
N ALA A 7 -5.10 1.28 -13.40
CA ALA A 7 -5.18 2.15 -14.56
C ALA A 7 -5.03 3.63 -14.18
N HIS A 8 -5.66 4.03 -13.09
CA HIS A 8 -5.60 5.40 -12.57
C HIS A 8 -4.27 5.66 -11.86
N PHE A 9 -3.94 4.85 -10.87
CA PHE A 9 -2.79 5.13 -9.99
C PHE A 9 -1.45 4.86 -10.67
N GLY A 10 -1.35 3.86 -11.55
CA GLY A 10 -0.17 3.65 -12.38
C GLY A 10 0.08 4.82 -13.35
N LYS A 11 -0.98 5.35 -13.96
CA LYS A 11 -0.91 6.55 -14.80
C LYS A 11 -0.47 7.78 -14.01
N PHE A 12 -1.01 7.99 -12.81
CA PHE A 12 -0.59 9.09 -11.95
C PHE A 12 0.86 8.97 -11.45
N GLY A 13 1.31 7.76 -11.12
CA GLY A 13 2.72 7.49 -10.84
C GLY A 13 3.63 7.85 -12.02
N SER A 14 3.17 7.57 -13.24
CA SER A 14 3.87 7.91 -14.47
C SER A 14 4.00 9.43 -14.69
N PHE A 15 3.02 10.23 -14.25
CA PHE A 15 3.11 11.68 -14.33
C PHE A 15 4.19 12.26 -13.40
N TYR A 16 4.43 11.65 -12.24
CA TYR A 16 5.54 12.07 -11.38
C TYR A 16 6.90 11.79 -12.01
N LEU A 17 7.06 10.63 -12.66
CA LEU A 17 8.30 10.28 -13.36
C LEU A 17 8.56 11.22 -14.54
N ARG A 18 7.52 11.54 -15.31
CA ARG A 18 7.57 12.48 -16.44
C ARG A 18 7.63 13.96 -16.02
N ARG A 19 7.50 14.26 -14.73
CA ARG A 19 7.43 15.64 -14.19
C ARG A 19 6.33 16.47 -14.84
N THR A 20 5.21 15.84 -15.18
CA THR A 20 4.06 16.49 -15.80
C THR A 20 2.98 16.74 -14.75
N PHE A 21 2.45 17.96 -14.71
CA PHE A 21 1.34 18.30 -13.82
C PHE A 21 0.07 17.53 -14.21
N TYR A 22 -0.71 17.14 -13.21
CA TYR A 22 -2.03 16.54 -13.36
C TYR A 22 -2.89 16.93 -12.15
N PHE A 23 -4.21 16.83 -12.31
CA PHE A 23 -5.17 17.04 -11.24
C PHE A 23 -5.84 15.72 -10.87
N ASP A 24 -6.03 15.47 -9.58
CA ASP A 24 -6.79 14.34 -9.06
C ASP A 24 -7.33 14.66 -7.66
N VAL A 25 -8.41 13.98 -7.27
CA VAL A 25 -9.12 14.20 -6.01
C VAL A 25 -8.31 13.81 -4.76
N HIS A 26 -7.42 12.81 -4.86
CA HIS A 26 -6.70 12.30 -3.70
C HIS A 26 -5.47 13.16 -3.36
N PRO A 27 -5.08 13.26 -2.08
CA PRO A 27 -3.79 13.82 -1.70
C PRO A 27 -2.60 13.13 -2.40
N PRO A 28 -1.46 13.82 -2.58
CA PRO A 28 -0.40 13.37 -3.48
C PRO A 28 0.47 12.23 -2.94
N LEU A 29 0.56 12.03 -1.61
CA LEU A 29 1.55 11.13 -1.00
C LEU A 29 1.50 9.70 -1.55
N GLY A 30 0.31 9.10 -1.63
CA GLY A 30 0.19 7.73 -2.12
C GLY A 30 0.65 7.58 -3.57
N LYS A 31 0.31 8.55 -4.42
CA LYS A 31 0.70 8.55 -5.84
C LYS A 31 2.20 8.85 -6.02
N LEU A 32 2.78 9.66 -5.13
CA LEU A 32 4.24 9.86 -5.06
C LEU A 32 4.95 8.54 -4.73
N LEU A 33 4.42 7.75 -3.80
CA LEU A 33 4.95 6.42 -3.49
C LEU A 33 4.77 5.43 -4.64
N VAL A 34 3.68 5.52 -5.42
CA VAL A 34 3.54 4.75 -6.67
C VAL A 34 4.59 5.17 -7.70
N GLY A 35 4.86 6.48 -7.85
CA GLY A 35 5.94 6.99 -8.68
C GLY A 35 7.31 6.49 -8.22
N LEU A 36 7.57 6.49 -6.91
CA LEU A 36 8.77 5.91 -6.32
C LEU A 36 8.90 4.41 -6.60
N ALA A 37 7.80 3.65 -6.50
CA ALA A 37 7.78 2.24 -6.86
C ALA A 37 8.18 2.03 -8.33
N GLY A 38 7.67 2.89 -9.23
CA GLY A 38 8.08 2.92 -10.64
C GLY A 38 9.57 3.21 -10.82
N LEU A 39 10.08 4.25 -10.16
CA LEU A 39 11.50 4.62 -10.20
C LEU A 39 12.41 3.45 -9.75
N LEU A 40 12.07 2.81 -8.61
CA LEU A 40 12.81 1.66 -8.08
C LEU A 40 12.71 0.43 -8.98
N ALA A 41 11.60 0.29 -9.72
CA ALA A 41 11.41 -0.77 -10.70
C ALA A 41 12.11 -0.50 -12.05
N GLY A 42 12.81 0.63 -12.20
CA GLY A 42 13.47 1.03 -13.45
C GLY A 42 12.50 1.51 -14.54
N TYR A 43 11.28 1.88 -14.16
CA TYR A 43 10.25 2.39 -15.07
C TYR A 43 10.40 3.91 -15.26
N ASP A 44 10.22 4.37 -16.50
CA ASP A 44 10.46 5.76 -16.94
C ASP A 44 9.19 6.62 -17.06
N GLY A 45 8.00 6.04 -16.85
CA GLY A 45 6.73 6.76 -17.00
C GLY A 45 6.12 6.73 -18.41
N SER A 46 6.67 5.94 -19.34
CA SER A 46 6.24 5.88 -20.74
C SER A 46 4.94 5.09 -21.01
N PHE A 47 4.49 4.25 -20.07
CA PHE A 47 3.30 3.41 -20.21
C PHE A 47 2.04 4.11 -19.66
N ASP A 48 0.95 4.14 -20.43
CA ASP A 48 -0.26 4.90 -20.07
C ASP A 48 -1.23 4.16 -19.14
N PHE A 49 -0.96 2.89 -18.79
CA PHE A 49 -1.81 2.08 -17.90
C PHE A 49 -3.29 2.02 -18.32
N ASN A 50 -3.58 1.79 -19.61
CA ASN A 50 -4.97 1.61 -20.05
C ASN A 50 -5.61 0.37 -19.40
N SER A 51 -6.89 0.48 -19.03
CA SER A 51 -7.63 -0.62 -18.37
C SER A 51 -7.63 -1.88 -19.24
N GLY A 52 -7.32 -3.03 -18.64
CA GLY A 52 -7.24 -4.32 -19.33
C GLY A 52 -6.02 -4.50 -20.25
N ALA A 53 -5.17 -3.48 -20.43
CA ALA A 53 -3.99 -3.59 -21.28
C ALA A 53 -2.97 -4.59 -20.72
N THR A 54 -2.30 -5.31 -21.61
CA THR A 54 -1.15 -6.13 -21.25
C THR A 54 0.05 -5.24 -20.97
N TYR A 55 0.81 -5.56 -19.90
CA TYR A 55 2.04 -4.84 -19.60
C TYR A 55 3.09 -5.17 -20.65
N PRO A 56 3.81 -4.18 -21.21
CA PRO A 56 4.95 -4.44 -22.07
C PRO A 56 6.12 -4.98 -21.24
N ASP A 57 7.05 -5.68 -21.90
CA ASP A 57 8.22 -6.29 -21.23
C ASP A 57 9.15 -5.24 -20.58
N THR A 58 9.06 -3.98 -21.01
CA THR A 58 9.80 -2.85 -20.45
C THR A 58 9.29 -2.39 -19.08
N VAL A 59 8.08 -2.79 -18.68
CA VAL A 59 7.47 -2.37 -17.42
C VAL A 59 7.53 -3.50 -16.41
N ASN A 60 8.42 -3.37 -15.43
CA ASN A 60 8.53 -4.29 -14.29
C ASN A 60 7.41 -4.05 -13.26
N TYR A 61 6.16 -4.26 -13.68
CA TYR A 61 4.99 -4.14 -12.81
C TYR A 61 5.00 -5.11 -11.60
N PRO A 62 5.63 -6.31 -11.64
CA PRO A 62 5.74 -7.15 -10.45
C PRO A 62 6.54 -6.50 -9.33
N ALA A 63 7.65 -5.80 -9.66
CA ALA A 63 8.42 -5.05 -8.67
C ALA A 63 7.60 -3.88 -8.07
N MET A 64 6.83 -3.18 -8.90
CA MET A 64 5.92 -2.14 -8.42
C MET A 64 4.86 -2.71 -7.46
N ARG A 65 4.20 -3.82 -7.85
CA ARG A 65 3.22 -4.51 -6.99
C ARG A 65 3.85 -5.02 -5.70
N PHE A 66 5.05 -5.56 -5.76
CA PHE A 66 5.79 -6.00 -4.57
C PHE A 66 6.01 -4.84 -3.60
N PHE A 67 6.48 -3.69 -4.08
CA PHE A 67 6.69 -2.50 -3.25
C PHE A 67 5.40 -2.07 -2.55
N LEU A 68 4.28 -2.03 -3.28
CA LEU A 68 2.98 -1.65 -2.70
C LEU A 68 2.46 -2.71 -1.71
N ALA A 69 2.65 -3.99 -2.03
CA ALA A 69 2.26 -5.10 -1.16
C ALA A 69 3.02 -5.12 0.18
N LEU A 70 4.20 -4.51 0.28
CA LEU A 70 4.90 -4.36 1.56
C LEU A 70 4.05 -3.61 2.60
N PHE A 71 3.33 -2.55 2.20
CA PHE A 71 2.46 -1.82 3.12
C PHE A 71 1.32 -2.71 3.65
N GLY A 72 0.73 -3.53 2.77
CA GLY A 72 -0.26 -4.53 3.17
C GLY A 72 0.31 -5.62 4.07
N ALA A 73 1.51 -6.11 3.79
CA ALA A 73 2.18 -7.12 4.62
C ALA A 73 2.50 -6.58 6.02
N LEU A 74 2.89 -5.30 6.13
CA LEU A 74 3.18 -4.65 7.40
C LEU A 74 1.94 -4.38 8.26
N LEU A 75 0.72 -4.51 7.72
CA LEU A 75 -0.51 -4.47 8.53
C LEU A 75 -0.56 -5.61 9.55
N VAL A 76 -0.01 -6.78 9.21
CA VAL A 76 -0.03 -7.96 10.08
C VAL A 76 0.76 -7.74 11.39
N PRO A 77 2.06 -7.35 11.35
CA PRO A 77 2.77 -7.03 12.58
C PRO A 77 2.22 -5.79 13.29
N LEU A 78 1.67 -4.80 12.57
CA LEU A 78 1.01 -3.65 13.19
C LEU A 78 -0.25 -4.05 13.96
N ALA A 79 -1.05 -4.97 13.43
CA ALA A 79 -2.24 -5.47 14.13
C ALA A 79 -1.86 -6.22 15.41
N TYR A 80 -0.83 -7.07 15.35
CA TYR A 80 -0.26 -7.71 16.54
C TYR A 80 0.23 -6.68 17.55
N GLY A 81 1.07 -5.73 17.13
CA GLY A 81 1.63 -4.70 18.00
C GLY A 81 0.55 -3.82 18.64
N THR A 82 -0.46 -3.43 17.86
CA THR A 82 -1.60 -2.64 18.36
C THR A 82 -2.36 -3.40 19.43
N ALA A 83 -2.60 -4.70 19.25
CA ALA A 83 -3.26 -5.52 20.27
C ALA A 83 -2.44 -5.62 21.56
N ILE A 84 -1.10 -5.70 21.47
CA ILE A 84 -0.21 -5.66 22.63
C ILE A 84 -0.34 -4.33 23.37
N GLU A 85 -0.26 -3.20 22.67
CA GLU A 85 -0.40 -1.86 23.28
C GLU A 85 -1.78 -1.64 23.94
N LEU A 86 -2.82 -2.29 23.42
CA LEU A 86 -4.16 -2.27 24.01
C LEU A 86 -4.31 -3.21 25.22
N GLY A 87 -3.25 -3.92 25.62
CA GLY A 87 -3.23 -4.79 26.80
C GLY A 87 -3.79 -6.20 26.56
N PHE A 88 -3.86 -6.67 25.32
CA PHE A 88 -4.32 -8.03 25.03
C PHE A 88 -3.25 -9.05 25.47
N SER A 89 -3.69 -10.26 25.81
CA SER A 89 -2.75 -11.37 26.02
C SER A 89 -1.96 -11.68 24.74
N ARG A 90 -0.76 -12.26 24.85
CA ARG A 90 0.06 -12.64 23.66
C ARG A 90 -0.69 -13.55 22.68
N ARG A 91 -1.55 -14.44 23.20
CA ARG A 91 -2.41 -15.31 22.38
C ARG A 91 -3.49 -14.50 21.64
N GLY A 92 -4.10 -13.52 22.32
CA GLY A 92 -5.07 -12.60 21.72
C GLY A 92 -4.43 -11.72 20.64
N ALA A 93 -3.25 -11.17 20.90
CA ALA A 93 -2.49 -10.39 19.90
C ALA A 93 -2.08 -11.24 18.69
N PHE A 94 -1.65 -12.49 18.91
CA PHE A 94 -1.37 -13.43 17.84
C PHE A 94 -2.62 -13.70 16.99
N LEU A 95 -3.77 -13.93 17.61
CA LEU A 95 -5.04 -14.11 16.90
C LEU A 95 -5.41 -12.85 16.10
N ALA A 96 -5.21 -11.64 16.64
CA ALA A 96 -5.46 -10.40 15.91
C ALA A 96 -4.60 -10.29 14.63
N GLY A 97 -3.30 -10.59 14.73
CA GLY A 97 -2.41 -10.67 13.57
C GLY A 97 -2.86 -11.73 12.56
N LEU A 98 -3.28 -12.91 13.03
CA LEU A 98 -3.76 -14.01 12.19
C LEU A 98 -5.05 -13.62 11.43
N LEU A 99 -5.98 -12.93 12.08
CA LEU A 99 -7.22 -12.46 11.44
C LEU A 99 -6.91 -11.47 10.31
N VAL A 100 -5.97 -10.55 10.53
CA VAL A 100 -5.54 -9.60 9.48
C VAL A 100 -4.78 -10.31 8.36
N LEU A 101 -3.93 -11.30 8.68
CA LEU A 101 -3.18 -12.08 7.71
C LEU A 101 -4.10 -12.91 6.79
N CYS A 102 -5.16 -13.49 7.36
CA CYS A 102 -6.08 -14.38 6.64
C CYS A 102 -7.31 -13.66 6.06
N GLU A 103 -7.35 -12.33 6.09
CA GLU A 103 -8.44 -11.55 5.51
C GLU A 103 -8.24 -11.38 3.99
N ASN A 104 -9.13 -11.98 3.20
CA ASN A 104 -9.05 -11.97 1.74
C ASN A 104 -9.16 -10.57 1.15
N ALA A 105 -9.99 -9.70 1.72
CA ALA A 105 -10.13 -8.33 1.22
C ALA A 105 -8.80 -7.58 1.30
N LEU A 106 -8.08 -7.72 2.42
CA LEU A 106 -6.78 -7.09 2.64
C LEU A 106 -5.69 -7.67 1.72
N LEU A 107 -5.71 -9.00 1.51
CA LEU A 107 -4.78 -9.66 0.57
C LEU A 107 -4.99 -9.20 -0.87
N VAL A 108 -6.24 -9.11 -1.31
CA VAL A 108 -6.57 -8.71 -2.69
C VAL A 108 -6.25 -7.25 -2.91
N ILE A 109 -6.68 -6.35 -2.02
CA ILE A 109 -6.45 -4.91 -2.20
C ILE A 109 -4.96 -4.54 -2.12
N SER A 110 -4.17 -5.28 -1.34
CA SER A 110 -2.72 -5.01 -1.18
C SER A 110 -1.86 -5.53 -2.33
N ARG A 111 -2.38 -6.44 -3.16
CA ARG A 111 -1.62 -7.07 -4.25
C ARG A 111 -1.37 -6.16 -5.45
N PHE A 112 -2.20 -5.14 -5.63
CA PHE A 112 -2.24 -4.33 -6.83
C PHE A 112 -1.60 -2.95 -6.63
N ILE A 113 -1.34 -2.24 -7.72
CA ILE A 113 -0.84 -0.85 -7.70
C ILE A 113 -1.98 0.10 -7.29
N LEU A 114 -2.39 0.05 -6.03
CA LEU A 114 -3.48 0.83 -5.43
C LEU A 114 -2.98 1.66 -4.24
N LEU A 115 -3.69 2.74 -3.94
CA LEU A 115 -3.38 3.61 -2.79
C LEU A 115 -3.86 3.03 -1.47
N ASP A 116 -4.86 2.14 -1.51
CA ASP A 116 -5.57 1.59 -0.36
C ASP A 116 -4.64 0.86 0.61
N SER A 117 -3.67 0.11 0.10
CA SER A 117 -2.67 -0.59 0.92
C SER A 117 -1.87 0.37 1.80
N MET A 118 -1.45 1.50 1.23
CA MET A 118 -0.74 2.56 1.95
C MET A 118 -1.66 3.28 2.92
N LEU A 119 -2.88 3.59 2.49
CA LEU A 119 -3.86 4.26 3.34
C LEU A 119 -4.14 3.42 4.59
N LEU A 120 -4.47 2.14 4.41
CA LEU A 120 -4.70 1.19 5.51
C LEU A 120 -3.47 1.08 6.41
N PHE A 121 -2.27 0.99 5.83
CA PHE A 121 -1.02 0.95 6.61
C PHE A 121 -0.86 2.21 7.49
N PHE A 122 -0.99 3.41 6.92
CA PHE A 122 -0.83 4.65 7.68
C PHE A 122 -1.96 4.88 8.69
N THR A 123 -3.17 4.39 8.40
CA THR A 123 -4.27 4.37 9.38
C THR A 123 -3.94 3.43 10.54
N ALA A 124 -3.51 2.20 10.27
CA ALA A 124 -3.13 1.24 11.30
C ALA A 124 -1.92 1.73 12.12
N LEU A 125 -0.92 2.33 11.46
CA LEU A 125 0.23 2.92 12.13
C LEU A 125 -0.16 4.09 13.03
N SER A 126 -1.10 4.93 12.60
CA SER A 126 -1.66 6.00 13.44
C SER A 126 -2.33 5.44 14.70
N VAL A 127 -3.13 4.38 14.57
CA VAL A 127 -3.79 3.73 15.71
C VAL A 127 -2.77 3.07 16.63
N TYR A 128 -1.79 2.34 16.08
CA TYR A 128 -0.70 1.74 16.84
C TYR A 128 0.06 2.79 17.66
N SER A 129 0.43 3.89 17.03
CA SER A 129 1.19 4.97 17.66
C SER A 129 0.36 5.66 18.76
N LEU A 130 -0.94 5.83 18.54
CA LEU A 130 -1.86 6.37 19.55
C LEU A 130 -2.02 5.41 20.73
N ALA A 131 -2.15 4.11 20.48
CA ALA A 131 -2.24 3.09 21.51
C ALA A 131 -0.97 3.04 22.37
N GLY A 132 0.21 3.03 21.74
CA GLY A 132 1.50 3.11 22.44
C GLY A 132 1.63 4.39 23.26
N PHE A 133 1.29 5.55 22.68
CA PHE A 133 1.32 6.81 23.43
C PHE A 133 0.36 6.83 24.63
N HIS A 134 -0.78 6.14 24.55
CA HIS A 134 -1.69 6.00 25.68
C HIS A 134 -1.17 5.00 26.72
N SER A 135 -0.51 3.93 26.29
CA SER A 135 0.11 2.91 27.15
C SER A 135 1.14 3.53 28.10
N GLU A 136 1.98 4.44 27.59
CA GLU A 136 3.00 5.18 28.36
C GLU A 136 2.43 6.17 29.41
N ARG A 137 1.12 6.37 29.45
CA ARG A 137 0.47 7.21 30.49
C ARG A 137 0.09 6.42 31.75
N ARG A 138 0.17 5.10 31.70
CA ARG A 138 -0.13 4.21 32.84
C ARG A 138 1.10 4.03 33.70
#